data_AF-A0A965UMN6-F1
#
_entry.id   AF-A0A965UMN6-F1
#
_cell.length_a   1.000
_cell.length_b   1.000
_cell.length_c   1.000
_cell.angle_alpha   90.00
_cell.angle_beta   90.00
_cell.angle_gamma   90.00
#
_symmetry.space_group_name_H-M   'P 1'
#
loop_
_entity.id
_entity.type
_entity.pdbx_description
1 polymer ?
#
loop_
_entity_poly.entity_id
_entity_poly.type
_entity_poly.pdbx_seq_one_letter_code
_entity_poly.pdbx_strand_id
1 'polypeptide(L)'
;MRLSKDFTLQELTVSDTAVKPIKEYFNKPVIVNSGYRSPELCLLVNSTVTSQHTKGQAADFEIKGVSNKELADWIVANLDYDQCILEYWIKEEPNSGWVHCSYSFDLSRKQYLKAVKTDKGTLYSQVS
;
A
#
# COMPACT_ATOMS: atom_id res chain seq x y z
N MET A 1 4.67 -2.93 -31.94
CA MET A 1 5.73 -2.44 -31.06
C MET A 1 5.81 -3.39 -29.86
N ARG A 2 6.70 -4.38 -29.90
CA ARG A 2 6.92 -5.33 -28.80
C ARG A 2 7.87 -4.65 -27.82
N LEU A 3 7.39 -4.27 -26.64
CA LEU A 3 8.27 -3.88 -25.54
C LEU A 3 8.96 -5.16 -25.05
N SER A 4 10.28 -5.21 -25.19
CA SER A 4 11.16 -6.26 -24.67
C SER A 4 11.02 -6.30 -23.16
N LYS A 5 10.42 -7.39 -22.65
CA LYS A 5 10.31 -7.71 -21.23
C LYS A 5 11.64 -8.27 -20.74
N ASP A 6 12.60 -7.38 -20.48
CA ASP A 6 13.78 -7.67 -19.68
C ASP A 6 13.87 -6.64 -18.54
N PHE A 7 12.75 -6.39 -17.85
CA PHE A 7 12.82 -5.86 -16.50
C PHE A 7 13.31 -7.02 -15.63
N THR A 8 14.57 -6.97 -15.20
CA THR A 8 15.00 -7.78 -14.06
C THR A 8 14.05 -7.46 -12.92
N LEU A 9 13.53 -8.49 -12.24
CA LEU A 9 12.51 -8.31 -11.19
C LEU A 9 12.93 -7.28 -10.11
N GLN A 10 14.22 -6.95 -10.01
CA GLN A 10 14.86 -6.00 -9.10
C GLN A 10 14.63 -4.51 -9.39
N GLU A 11 14.05 -4.13 -10.54
CA GLU A 11 13.79 -2.70 -10.87
C GLU A 11 12.33 -2.27 -10.67
N LEU A 12 11.44 -3.20 -10.31
CA LEU A 12 10.04 -2.88 -10.04
C LEU A 12 9.94 -2.01 -8.78
N THR A 13 9.18 -0.92 -8.89
CA THR A 13 8.81 -0.05 -7.76
C THR A 13 7.35 -0.26 -7.38
N VAL A 14 6.93 0.24 -6.22
CA VAL A 14 5.51 0.27 -5.83
C VAL A 14 4.67 1.11 -6.82
N SER A 15 5.31 2.02 -7.56
CA SER A 15 4.68 2.73 -8.66
C SER A 15 4.28 1.78 -9.80
N ASP A 16 5.15 0.84 -10.14
CA ASP A 16 4.93 -0.12 -11.22
C ASP A 16 3.98 -1.25 -10.82
N THR A 17 4.07 -1.72 -9.58
CA THR A 17 3.31 -2.89 -9.11
C THR A 17 1.93 -2.54 -8.57
N ALA A 18 1.73 -1.30 -8.10
CA ALA A 18 0.45 -0.86 -7.53
C ALA A 18 -0.08 0.42 -8.17
N VAL A 19 0.64 1.54 -8.10
CA VAL A 19 0.07 2.87 -8.42
C VAL A 19 -0.39 2.97 -9.88
N LYS A 20 0.40 2.48 -10.84
CA LYS A 20 0.04 2.48 -12.26
C LYS A 20 -1.20 1.61 -12.55
N PRO A 21 -1.25 0.31 -12.18
CA PRO A 21 -2.45 -0.51 -12.34
C PRO A 21 -3.71 0.09 -11.71
N ILE A 22 -3.58 0.64 -10.50
CA ILE A 22 -4.69 1.28 -9.78
C ILE A 22 -5.22 2.49 -10.57
N LYS A 23 -4.31 3.37 -11.01
CA LYS A 23 -4.67 4.55 -11.79
C LYS A 23 -5.39 4.19 -13.09
N GLU A 24 -4.91 3.16 -13.78
CA GLU A 24 -5.50 2.66 -15.03
C GLU A 24 -6.90 2.08 -14.80
N TYR A 25 -7.09 1.29 -13.75
CA TYR A 25 -8.39 0.66 -13.45
C TYR A 25 -9.45 1.66 -13.00
N PHE A 26 -9.13 2.48 -11.98
CA PHE A 26 -10.09 3.44 -11.44
C PHE A 26 -10.27 4.67 -12.33
N ASN A 27 -9.37 4.88 -13.31
CA ASN A 27 -9.32 6.04 -14.19
C ASN A 27 -9.41 7.38 -13.41
N LYS A 28 -8.72 7.43 -12.28
CA LYS A 28 -8.74 8.56 -11.33
C LYS A 28 -7.32 8.85 -10.81
N PRO A 29 -7.04 10.10 -10.39
CA PRO A 29 -5.77 10.44 -9.75
C PRO A 29 -5.58 9.65 -8.45
N VAL A 30 -4.45 8.94 -8.34
CA VAL A 30 -3.99 8.32 -7.09
C VAL A 30 -3.18 9.36 -6.32
N ILE A 31 -3.59 9.62 -5.08
CA ILE A 31 -2.90 10.54 -4.17
C ILE A 31 -1.95 9.70 -3.32
N VAL A 32 -0.65 9.83 -3.57
CA VAL A 32 0.39 9.15 -2.79
C VAL A 32 0.74 10.02 -1.59
N ASN A 33 0.41 9.55 -0.39
CA ASN A 33 0.67 10.23 0.87
C ASN A 33 2.10 9.97 1.35
N SER A 34 2.62 8.76 1.10
CA SER A 34 3.98 8.39 1.47
C SER A 34 4.53 7.29 0.56
N GLY A 35 5.86 7.28 0.36
CA GLY A 35 6.59 6.30 -0.45
C GLY A 35 7.85 5.88 0.28
N TYR A 36 9.04 6.09 -0.31
CA TYR A 36 10.27 5.87 0.43
C TYR A 36 10.33 6.73 1.71
N ARG A 37 10.79 6.13 2.82
CA ARG A 37 11.07 6.85 4.08
C ARG A 37 12.49 6.53 4.53
N SER A 38 13.26 7.55 4.88
CA SER A 38 14.57 7.32 5.49
C SER A 38 14.42 6.73 6.90
N PRO A 39 15.45 6.05 7.44
CA PRO A 39 15.41 5.56 8.82
C PRO A 39 15.10 6.66 9.84
N GLU A 40 15.66 7.86 9.65
CA GLU A 40 15.42 9.02 10.51
C GLU A 40 13.96 9.46 10.46
N LEU A 41 13.38 9.54 9.25
CA LEU A 41 11.97 9.87 9.09
C LEU A 41 11.07 8.81 9.71
N CYS A 42 11.39 7.52 9.58
CA CYS A 42 10.64 6.45 10.23
C CYS A 42 10.58 6.65 11.75
N LEU A 43 11.71 6.93 12.39
CA LEU A 43 11.76 7.19 13.84
C LEU A 43 10.94 8.42 14.23
N LEU A 44 11.00 9.49 13.44
CA LEU A 44 10.26 10.74 13.70
C LEU A 44 8.73 10.55 13.62
N VAL A 45 8.25 9.67 12.75
CA VAL A 45 6.80 9.41 12.56
C VAL A 45 6.30 8.17 13.30
N ASN A 46 7.08 7.67 14.28
CA ASN A 46 6.77 6.47 15.06
C ASN A 46 6.53 5.21 14.19
N SER A 47 7.25 5.11 13.08
CA SER A 47 7.36 3.90 12.25
C SER A 47 8.65 3.15 12.55
N THR A 48 8.84 1.98 11.94
CA THR A 48 10.02 1.13 12.15
C THR A 48 11.04 1.33 11.03
N VAL A 49 12.33 1.29 11.39
CA VAL A 49 13.43 1.35 10.41
C VAL A 49 13.50 0.10 9.51
N THR A 50 12.85 -0.98 9.94
CA THR A 50 12.72 -2.24 9.19
C THR A 50 11.51 -2.27 8.25
N SER A 51 10.72 -1.19 8.18
CA SER A 51 9.56 -1.06 7.30
C SER A 51 9.95 -1.18 5.81
N GLN A 52 9.04 -1.69 4.97
CA GLN A 52 9.25 -1.73 3.52
C GLN A 52 9.33 -0.34 2.87
N HIS A 53 8.83 0.71 3.55
CA HIS A 53 9.08 2.09 3.10
C HIS A 53 10.58 2.44 3.08
N THR A 54 11.40 1.89 3.98
CA THR A 54 12.85 2.15 3.99
C THR A 54 13.59 1.44 2.85
N LYS A 55 12.90 0.55 2.14
CA LYS A 55 13.40 -0.17 0.95
C LYS A 55 12.80 0.36 -0.36
N GLY A 56 11.94 1.37 -0.31
CA GLY A 56 11.17 1.82 -1.48
C GLY A 56 10.13 0.80 -1.96
N GLN A 57 9.81 -0.17 -1.10
CA GLN A 57 8.96 -1.32 -1.42
C GLN A 57 7.49 -1.14 -1.03
N ALA A 58 7.12 0.03 -0.49
CA ALA A 58 5.77 0.31 -0.04
C ALA A 58 5.36 1.75 -0.32
N ALA A 59 4.05 1.96 -0.44
CA ALA A 59 3.43 3.28 -0.54
C ALA A 59 2.11 3.31 0.23
N ASP A 60 1.81 4.49 0.74
CA ASP A 60 0.52 4.83 1.34
C ASP A 60 -0.21 5.77 0.38
N PHE A 61 -1.46 5.45 0.04
CA PHE A 61 -2.20 6.21 -0.96
C PHE A 61 -3.72 6.08 -0.81
N GLU A 62 -4.40 6.98 -1.52
CA GLU A 62 -5.86 7.10 -1.55
C GLU A 62 -6.34 7.53 -2.94
N ILE A 63 -7.63 7.36 -3.21
CA ILE A 63 -8.30 7.92 -4.40
C ILE A 63 -9.55 8.65 -3.96
N LYS A 64 -9.63 9.96 -4.25
CA LYS A 64 -10.81 10.77 -3.91
C LYS A 64 -12.08 10.20 -4.54
N GLY A 65 -13.08 9.96 -3.70
CA GLY A 65 -14.38 9.43 -4.11
C GLY A 65 -14.35 7.95 -4.51
N VAL A 66 -13.35 7.20 -4.08
CA VAL A 66 -13.34 5.73 -4.03
C VAL A 66 -13.12 5.35 -2.57
N SER A 67 -13.88 4.38 -2.04
CA SER A 67 -13.68 3.94 -0.66
C SER A 67 -12.29 3.31 -0.50
N ASN A 68 -11.58 3.60 0.58
CA ASN A 68 -10.28 2.97 0.83
C ASN A 68 -10.43 1.43 1.00
N LYS A 69 -11.59 0.97 1.50
CA LYS A 69 -11.92 -0.47 1.53
C LYS A 69 -12.08 -1.07 0.14
N GLU A 70 -12.77 -0.36 -0.76
CA GLU A 70 -12.95 -0.79 -2.16
C GLU A 70 -11.61 -0.86 -2.90
N LEU A 71 -10.77 0.16 -2.70
CA LEU A 71 -9.42 0.20 -3.25
C LEU A 71 -8.57 -0.98 -2.76
N ALA A 72 -8.56 -1.23 -1.44
CA ALA A 72 -7.81 -2.33 -0.84
C ALA A 72 -8.31 -3.71 -1.32
N ASP A 73 -9.63 -3.91 -1.37
CA ASP A 73 -10.23 -5.16 -1.88
C ASP A 73 -9.84 -5.41 -3.35
N TRP A 74 -9.83 -4.36 -4.18
CA TRP A 74 -9.41 -4.48 -5.56
C TRP A 74 -7.93 -4.84 -5.70
N ILE A 75 -7.05 -4.22 -4.92
CA ILE A 75 -5.61 -4.56 -4.90
C ILE A 75 -5.41 -6.03 -4.56
N VAL A 76 -6.08 -6.50 -3.51
CA VAL A 76 -5.96 -7.89 -3.03
C VAL A 76 -6.44 -8.90 -4.08
N ALA A 77 -7.47 -8.55 -4.84
CA ALA A 77 -8.02 -9.42 -5.87
C ALA A 77 -7.24 -9.42 -7.19
N ASN A 78 -6.49 -8.34 -7.50
CA ASN A 78 -5.97 -8.12 -8.86
C ASN A 78 -4.45 -7.97 -8.96
N LEU A 79 -3.74 -7.70 -7.87
CA LEU A 79 -2.31 -7.40 -7.89
C LEU A 79 -1.46 -8.43 -7.16
N ASP A 80 -0.19 -8.52 -7.56
CA ASP A 80 0.82 -9.24 -6.82
C ASP A 80 1.41 -8.35 -5.72
N TYR A 81 0.79 -8.36 -4.54
CA TYR A 81 1.22 -7.61 -3.36
C TYR A 81 1.89 -8.53 -2.33
N ASP A 82 2.67 -7.97 -1.42
CA ASP A 82 3.20 -8.63 -0.21
C ASP A 82 2.30 -8.37 1.01
N GLN A 83 2.04 -7.11 1.31
CA GLN A 83 1.14 -6.70 2.38
C GLN A 83 0.24 -5.55 1.90
N CYS A 84 -1.07 -5.70 2.10
CA CYS A 84 -2.06 -4.66 1.89
C CYS A 84 -2.72 -4.38 3.24
N ILE A 85 -2.67 -3.14 3.72
CA ILE A 85 -3.25 -2.73 5.00
C ILE A 85 -4.23 -1.60 4.77
N LEU A 86 -5.46 -1.79 5.23
CA LEU A 86 -6.46 -0.75 5.34
C LEU A 86 -6.24 -0.01 6.67
N GLU A 87 -5.51 1.10 6.62
CA GLU A 87 -5.10 1.83 7.81
C GLU A 87 -6.12 2.87 8.23
N TYR A 88 -6.62 2.74 9.45
CA TYR A 88 -7.50 3.70 10.13
C TYR A 88 -8.80 4.04 9.38
N TRP A 89 -9.27 3.12 8.54
CA TRP A 89 -10.54 3.25 7.83
C TRP A 89 -11.74 3.07 8.78
N ILE A 90 -12.71 3.95 8.61
CA ILE A 90 -13.98 4.02 9.34
C ILE A 90 -15.09 3.77 8.31
N LYS A 91 -15.99 2.84 8.61
CA LYS A 91 -17.02 2.38 7.65
C LYS A 91 -17.98 3.49 7.24
N GLU A 92 -18.30 4.37 8.17
CA GLU A 92 -19.21 5.49 8.01
C GLU A 92 -18.59 6.64 7.21
N GLU A 93 -17.26 6.65 7.06
CA GLU A 93 -16.50 7.64 6.31
C GLU A 93 -15.63 6.92 5.26
N PRO A 94 -16.18 6.57 4.08
CA PRO A 94 -15.51 5.67 3.13
C PRO A 94 -14.11 6.09 2.67
N ASN A 95 -13.83 7.40 2.67
CA ASN A 95 -12.53 8.00 2.34
C ASN A 95 -11.65 8.31 3.56
N SER A 96 -11.96 7.77 4.74
CA SER A 96 -11.11 7.91 5.93
C SER A 96 -9.91 6.95 5.88
N GLY A 97 -8.85 7.34 6.57
CA GLY A 97 -7.61 6.56 6.61
C GLY A 97 -6.88 6.53 5.28
N TRP A 98 -6.11 5.47 5.02
CA TRP A 98 -5.43 5.26 3.74
C TRP A 98 -5.20 3.77 3.47
N VAL A 99 -4.77 3.44 2.26
CA VAL A 99 -4.32 2.10 1.90
C VAL A 99 -2.80 2.09 1.89
N HIS A 100 -2.20 1.23 2.72
CA HIS A 100 -0.80 0.85 2.61
C HIS A 100 -0.69 -0.38 1.69
N CYS A 101 0.18 -0.34 0.70
CA CYS A 101 0.49 -1.50 -0.13
C CYS A 101 1.99 -1.65 -0.31
N SER A 102 2.48 -2.87 -0.14
CA SER A 102 3.88 -3.23 -0.37
C SER A 102 4.01 -4.41 -1.32
N TYR A 103 5.21 -4.55 -1.88
CA TYR A 103 5.62 -5.71 -2.66
C TYR A 103 6.95 -6.27 -2.14
N SER A 104 7.25 -7.50 -2.53
CA SER A 104 8.50 -8.18 -2.20
C SER A 104 9.11 -8.75 -3.47
N PHE A 105 10.44 -8.70 -3.57
CA PHE A 105 11.17 -9.44 -4.62
C PHE A 105 11.34 -10.93 -4.26
N ASP A 106 11.14 -11.26 -2.97
CA ASP A 106 11.15 -12.62 -2.44
C ASP A 106 9.72 -13.16 -2.34
N LEU A 107 9.51 -14.21 -1.54
CA LEU A 107 8.18 -14.75 -1.25
C LEU A 107 7.27 -13.68 -0.62
N SER A 108 6.14 -13.44 -1.26
CA SER A 108 5.07 -12.58 -0.75
C SER A 108 4.31 -13.26 0.38
N ARG A 109 4.08 -12.52 1.47
CA ARG A 109 3.30 -12.95 2.64
C ARG A 109 1.80 -12.99 2.37
N LYS A 110 1.32 -12.31 1.32
CA LYS A 110 -0.09 -12.18 0.94
C LYS A 110 -1.01 -11.74 2.09
N GLN A 111 -0.56 -10.80 2.91
CA GLN A 111 -1.33 -10.35 4.08
C GLN A 111 -2.31 -9.25 3.73
N TYR A 112 -3.60 -9.46 4.03
CA TYR A 112 -4.62 -8.42 3.97
C TYR A 112 -5.10 -8.04 5.37
N LEU A 113 -4.69 -6.87 5.84
CA LEU A 113 -4.87 -6.42 7.22
C LEU A 113 -5.71 -5.14 7.29
N LYS A 114 -6.28 -4.87 8.45
CA LYS A 114 -6.75 -3.55 8.86
C LYS A 114 -5.98 -3.09 10.09
N ALA A 115 -5.69 -1.79 10.15
CA ALA A 115 -5.10 -1.16 11.31
C ALA A 115 -6.12 -0.23 11.97
N VAL A 116 -6.33 -0.39 13.28
CA VAL A 116 -7.23 0.48 14.06
C VAL A 116 -6.46 1.14 15.20
N LYS A 117 -6.81 2.39 15.50
CA LYS A 117 -6.22 3.14 16.61
C LYS A 117 -6.87 2.70 17.92
N THR A 118 -6.07 2.42 18.92
CA THR A 118 -6.49 2.04 20.28
C THR A 118 -5.72 2.85 21.31
N ASP A 119 -6.15 2.82 22.57
CA ASP A 119 -5.44 3.46 23.69
C ASP A 119 -4.01 2.93 23.88
N LYS A 120 -3.72 1.73 23.35
CA LYS A 120 -2.40 1.08 23.42
C LYS A 120 -1.58 1.21 22.14
N GLY A 121 -2.03 2.02 21.18
CA GLY A 121 -1.41 2.19 19.88
C GLY A 121 -2.20 1.52 18.75
N THR A 122 -1.51 1.07 17.71
CA THR A 122 -2.15 0.47 16.52
C THR A 122 -2.37 -1.02 16.69
N LEU A 123 -3.62 -1.47 16.53
CA LEU A 123 -3.96 -2.89 16.48
C LEU A 123 -4.14 -3.33 15.02
N TYR A 124 -3.39 -4.34 14.60
CA TYR A 124 -3.51 -4.97 13.29
C TYR A 124 -4.34 -6.25 13.38
N SER A 125 -5.25 -6.48 12.43
CA SER A 125 -6.06 -7.70 12.34
C SER A 125 -6.33 -8.06 10.89
N GLN A 126 -6.60 -9.33 10.59
CA GLN A 126 -6.98 -9.76 9.24
C GLN A 126 -8.30 -9.12 8.83
N VAL A 127 -8.41 -8.76 7.55
CA VAL A 127 -9.70 -8.37 6.97
C VAL A 127 -10.47 -9.64 6.61
N SER A 128 -11.71 -9.73 7.09
CA SER A 128 -12.66 -10.81 6.80
C SER A 128 -13.45 -10.55 5.53
#